data_AF-A0A1C4ZXT7-F1
#
_entry.id   AF-A0A1C4ZXT7-F1
#
_cell.length_a   1.000
_cell.length_b   1.000
_cell.length_c   1.000
_cell.angle_alpha   90.00
_cell.angle_beta   90.00
_cell.angle_gamma   90.00
#
_symmetry.space_group_name_H-M   'P 1'
#
loop_
_entity.id
_entity.type
_entity.pdbx_description
1 polymer ?
#
loop_
_entity_poly.entity_id
_entity_poly.type
_entity_poly.pdbx_seq_one_letter_code
_entity_poly.pdbx_strand_id
1 'polypeptide(L)'
;MRTLALRGGARVAVVAAEWRDAFGVVTRGRVQLELRDGEPGPVLGRDAGFWLRGTGVRALRNPGRRTARVRIITPRARPSHASQHTPVRQLPNDGGTT
;
A
#
# COMPACT_ATOMS: atom_id res chain seq x y z
N MET A 1 2.95 2.31 11.10
CA MET A 1 2.78 0.85 10.89
C MET A 1 1.79 0.34 11.92
N ARG A 2 0.81 -0.47 11.54
CA ARG A 2 -0.19 -1.05 12.47
C ARG A 2 -0.43 -2.52 12.18
N THR A 3 -0.90 -3.28 13.16
CA THR A 3 -1.32 -4.68 12.99
C THR A 3 -2.83 -4.76 13.07
N LEU A 4 -3.46 -5.32 12.03
CA LEU A 4 -4.88 -5.65 12.01
C LEU A 4 -5.05 -7.11 12.44
N ALA A 5 -5.87 -7.35 13.46
CA ALA A 5 -6.29 -8.68 13.89
C ALA A 5 -7.73 -8.93 13.44
N LEU A 6 -7.93 -9.87 12.52
CA LEU A 6 -9.27 -10.24 12.04
C LEU A 6 -9.68 -11.54 12.72
N ARG A 7 -10.72 -11.50 13.57
CA ARG A 7 -11.34 -12.71 14.14
C ARG A 7 -11.90 -13.59 13.01
N GLY A 8 -12.16 -14.87 13.31
CA GLY A 8 -12.75 -15.76 12.31
C GLY A 8 -14.10 -15.24 11.81
N GLY A 9 -14.32 -15.26 10.50
CA GLY A 9 -15.50 -14.70 9.84
C GLY A 9 -15.58 -13.16 9.82
N ALA A 10 -14.64 -12.45 10.46
CA ALA A 10 -14.67 -10.99 10.51
C ALA A 10 -14.38 -10.36 9.14
N ARG A 11 -14.95 -9.17 8.95
CA ARG A 11 -14.77 -8.31 7.78
C ARG A 11 -14.33 -6.92 8.24
N VAL A 12 -13.32 -6.36 7.58
CA VAL A 12 -12.84 -4.99 7.82
C VAL A 12 -12.89 -4.23 6.50
N ALA A 13 -13.62 -3.13 6.48
CA ALA A 13 -13.69 -2.27 5.30
C ALA A 13 -12.34 -1.57 5.08
N VAL A 14 -11.92 -1.49 3.82
CA VAL A 14 -10.77 -0.69 3.40
C VAL A 14 -11.27 0.71 3.08
N VAL A 15 -11.01 1.65 3.98
CA VAL A 15 -11.35 3.06 3.76
C VAL A 15 -10.27 3.67 2.88
N ALA A 16 -10.61 4.01 1.63
CA ALA A 16 -9.62 4.43 0.64
C ALA A 16 -8.74 5.60 1.11
N ALA A 17 -9.30 6.58 1.84
CA ALA A 17 -8.54 7.72 2.35
C ALA A 17 -7.47 7.32 3.39
N GLU A 18 -7.78 6.36 4.26
CA GLU A 18 -6.86 5.91 5.32
C GLU A 18 -5.80 4.92 4.82
N TRP A 19 -6.10 4.18 3.75
CA TRP A 19 -5.30 3.05 3.28
C TRP A 19 -4.73 3.29 1.88
N ARG A 20 -4.81 4.53 1.37
CA ARG A 20 -4.47 4.89 -0.02
C ARG A 20 -3.09 4.40 -0.45
N ASP A 21 -2.11 4.53 0.43
CA ASP A 21 -0.72 4.11 0.20
C ASP A 21 -0.33 2.91 1.07
N ALA A 22 -1.31 2.17 1.58
CA ALA A 22 -1.06 1.04 2.45
C ALA A 22 -0.67 -0.21 1.66
N PHE A 23 0.41 -0.84 2.12
CA PHE A 23 0.84 -2.17 1.77
C PHE A 23 0.52 -3.13 2.93
N GLY A 24 -0.15 -4.23 2.63
CA GLY A 24 -0.52 -5.26 3.59
C GLY A 24 0.36 -6.50 3.46
N VAL A 25 0.77 -7.09 4.57
CA VAL A 25 1.43 -8.40 4.61
C VAL A 25 0.69 -9.30 5.59
N VAL A 26 0.28 -10.49 5.15
CA VAL A 26 -0.33 -11.48 6.04
C VAL A 26 0.77 -12.09 6.90
N THR A 27 0.74 -11.83 8.20
CA THR A 27 1.74 -12.36 9.15
C THR A 27 1.27 -13.64 9.83
N ARG A 28 -0.04 -13.92 9.84
CA ARG A 28 -0.61 -15.14 10.38
C ARG A 28 -1.96 -15.45 9.74
N GLY A 29 -2.20 -16.73 9.45
CA GLY A 29 -3.49 -17.22 8.97
C GLY A 29 -3.72 -16.97 7.48
N ARG A 30 -4.99 -16.76 7.11
CA ARG A 30 -5.42 -16.49 5.73
C ARG A 30 -6.35 -15.29 5.73
N VAL A 31 -6.26 -14.46 4.70
CA VAL A 31 -7.14 -13.31 4.50
C VAL A 31 -7.64 -13.32 3.07
N GLN A 32 -8.95 -13.22 2.89
CA GLN A 32 -9.59 -13.05 1.60
C GLN A 32 -9.76 -11.56 1.30
N LEU A 33 -9.40 -11.16 0.09
CA LEU A 33 -9.72 -9.83 -0.42
C LEU A 33 -11.18 -9.81 -0.90
N GLU A 34 -11.93 -8.77 -0.59
CA GLU A 34 -13.26 -8.52 -1.18
C GLU A 34 -13.12 -7.39 -2.20
N LEU A 35 -13.59 -7.62 -3.42
CA LEU A 35 -13.49 -6.67 -4.53
C LEU A 35 -14.63 -5.64 -4.49
N ARG A 36 -14.55 -4.58 -5.33
CA ARG A 36 -15.47 -3.44 -5.33
C ARG A 36 -16.93 -3.82 -5.60
N ASP A 37 -17.16 -4.78 -6.49
CA ASP A 37 -18.47 -5.40 -6.76
C ASP A 37 -19.02 -6.17 -5.55
N GLY A 38 -18.13 -6.66 -4.69
CA GLY A 38 -18.45 -7.48 -3.52
C GLY A 38 -18.15 -8.93 -3.69
N GLU A 39 -17.61 -9.30 -4.85
CA GLU A 39 -17.20 -10.65 -5.11
C GLU A 39 -16.00 -11.04 -4.23
N PRO A 40 -15.97 -12.31 -3.79
CA PRO A 40 -14.82 -12.86 -3.12
C PRO A 40 -13.62 -12.88 -4.07
N GLY A 41 -12.58 -12.13 -3.72
CA GLY A 41 -11.29 -12.15 -4.38
C GLY A 41 -10.36 -13.25 -3.84
N PRO A 42 -9.06 -13.18 -4.19
CA PRO A 42 -8.09 -14.18 -3.82
C PRO A 42 -7.89 -14.29 -2.30
N VAL A 43 -7.57 -15.50 -1.86
CA VAL A 43 -7.21 -15.79 -0.47
C VAL A 43 -5.69 -15.79 -0.36
N LEU A 44 -5.18 -14.90 0.48
CA LEU A 44 -3.76 -14.70 0.74
C LEU A 44 -3.34 -15.43 2.01
N GLY A 45 -2.32 -16.28 1.88
CA GLY A 45 -1.70 -17.00 2.99
C GLY A 45 -0.62 -16.18 3.70
N ARG A 46 0.01 -16.78 4.70
CA ARG A 46 1.14 -16.19 5.43
C ARG A 46 2.25 -15.76 4.45
N ASP A 47 2.85 -14.62 4.75
CA ASP A 47 3.94 -13.96 4.02
C ASP A 47 3.55 -13.39 2.64
N ALA A 48 2.29 -13.55 2.22
CA ALA A 48 1.75 -12.86 1.06
C ALA A 48 1.64 -11.34 1.32
N GLY A 49 2.22 -10.56 0.41
CA GLY A 49 2.11 -9.11 0.36
C GLY A 49 1.08 -8.65 -0.68
N PHE A 50 0.39 -7.55 -0.42
CA PHE A 50 -0.58 -6.98 -1.35
C PHE A 50 -0.72 -5.46 -1.20
N TRP A 51 -0.99 -4.81 -2.33
CA TRP A 51 -1.32 -3.38 -2.38
C TRP A 51 -2.84 -3.19 -2.33
N LEU A 52 -3.27 -2.17 -1.60
CA LEU A 52 -4.68 -1.75 -1.58
C LEU A 52 -4.96 -0.68 -2.64
N ARG A 53 -3.93 0.07 -3.05
CA ARG A 53 -4.03 1.08 -4.09
C ARG A 53 -4.26 0.42 -5.46
N GLY A 54 -5.29 0.88 -6.18
CA GLY A 54 -5.51 0.52 -7.58
C GLY A 54 -5.93 -0.94 -7.83
N THR A 55 -6.08 -1.77 -6.79
CA THR A 55 -6.40 -3.20 -6.93
C THR A 55 -7.89 -3.52 -6.85
N GLY A 56 -8.74 -2.52 -6.61
CA GLY A 56 -10.19 -2.73 -6.50
C GLY A 56 -10.62 -3.44 -5.22
N VAL A 57 -9.74 -3.58 -4.22
CA VAL A 57 -10.07 -4.16 -2.92
C VAL A 57 -10.89 -3.17 -2.10
N ARG A 58 -12.07 -3.60 -1.60
CA ARG A 58 -12.94 -2.80 -0.71
C ARG A 58 -12.99 -3.30 0.72
N ALA A 59 -12.65 -4.57 0.97
CA ALA A 59 -12.59 -5.11 2.33
C ALA A 59 -11.61 -6.28 2.44
N LEU A 60 -11.22 -6.57 3.67
CA LEU A 60 -10.49 -7.77 4.06
C LEU A 60 -11.41 -8.66 4.87
N ARG A 61 -11.46 -9.94 4.52
CA ARG A 61 -12.23 -10.98 5.23
C ARG A 61 -11.31 -12.05 5.79
N ASN A 62 -11.67 -12.58 6.95
CA ASN A 62 -11.06 -13.81 7.44
C ASN A 62 -12.00 -15.00 7.16
N PRO A 63 -11.73 -15.82 6.14
CA PRO A 63 -12.60 -16.96 5.80
C PRO A 63 -12.47 -18.12 6.80
N GLY A 64 -11.45 -18.10 7.66
CA GLY A 64 -11.20 -19.16 8.64
C GLY A 64 -11.89 -18.90 9.99
N ARG A 65 -11.81 -19.90 10.87
CA ARG A 65 -12.30 -19.79 12.27
C ARG A 65 -11.27 -19.14 13.21
N ARG A 66 -9.98 -19.25 12.90
CA ARG A 66 -8.88 -18.70 13.72
C ARG A 66 -8.58 -17.26 13.34
N THR A 67 -8.12 -16.45 14.29
CA THR A 67 -7.70 -15.07 14.03
C THR A 67 -6.55 -14.99 13.04
N ALA A 68 -6.73 -14.19 11.99
CA ALA A 68 -5.68 -13.81 11.05
C ALA A 68 -5.04 -12.47 11.47
N ARG A 69 -3.77 -12.28 11.13
CA ARG A 69 -3.05 -11.02 11.40
C ARG A 69 -2.45 -10.47 10.12
N VAL A 70 -2.73 -9.20 9.84
CA VAL A 70 -2.15 -8.45 8.72
C VAL A 70 -1.34 -7.29 9.27
N ARG A 71 -0.11 -7.14 8.81
CA ARG A 71 0.71 -5.96 9.06
C ARG A 71 0.42 -4.94 7.98
N ILE A 72 0.05 -3.73 8.38
CA ILE A 72 -0.24 -2.62 7.48
C ILE A 72 0.89 -1.59 7.56
N ILE A 73 1.51 -1.37 6.41
CA ILE A 73 2.63 -0.46 6.22
C ILE A 73 2.14 0.66 5.31
N THR A 74 1.97 1.85 5.87
CA THR A 74 1.71 3.07 5.11
C THR A 74 2.99 3.88 5.11
N PRO A 75 3.65 4.10 3.96
CA PRO A 75 4.74 5.05 3.87
C PRO A 75 4.22 6.41 4.33
N ARG A 76 4.90 7.05 5.28
CA ARG A 76 4.66 8.47 5.54
C ARG A 76 5.06 9.22 4.27
N ALA A 77 4.22 10.14 3.81
CA ALA A 77 4.58 11.03 2.71
C ALA A 77 5.96 11.62 3.02
N ARG A 78 6.98 11.27 2.21
CA ARG A 78 8.16 12.11 2.14
C ARG A 78 7.69 13.42 1.53
N PRO A 79 8.14 14.59 2.00
CA PRO A 79 8.03 15.79 1.18
C PRO A 79 8.56 15.40 -0.19
N SER A 80 7.72 15.54 -1.21
CA SER A 80 8.19 15.46 -2.59
C SER A 80 9.37 16.42 -2.66
N HIS A 81 10.56 15.89 -2.90
CA HIS A 81 11.67 16.69 -3.39
C HIS A 81 11.21 17.10 -4.79
N ALA A 82 10.34 18.11 -4.85
CA ALA A 82 10.11 18.86 -6.06
C ALA A 82 11.51 19.21 -6.51
N SER A 83 11.85 18.72 -7.70
CA SER A 83 13.15 18.82 -8.33
C SER A 83 13.76 20.16 -7.94
N GLN A 84 14.80 20.13 -7.12
CA GLN A 84 15.73 21.26 -7.06
C GLN A 84 16.42 21.23 -8.42
N HIS A 85 15.71 21.76 -9.41
CA HIS A 85 16.29 22.25 -10.64
C HIS A 85 17.12 23.45 -10.18
N THR A 86 18.32 23.20 -9.68
CA THR A 86 19.36 24.24 -9.69
C THR A 86 19.47 24.66 -11.15
N PRO A 87 19.12 25.91 -11.52
CA PRO A 87 19.45 26.38 -12.85
C PRO A 87 20.97 26.33 -12.91
N VAL A 88 21.50 25.46 -13.77
CA VAL A 88 22.93 25.50 -14.09
C VAL A 88 23.15 26.88 -14.68
N ARG A 89 23.82 27.75 -13.94
CA ARG A 89 24.22 29.08 -14.40
C ARG A 89 25.20 28.82 -15.53
N GLN A 90 24.72 28.89 -16.77
CA GLN A 90 25.56 28.77 -17.96
C GLN A 90 26.58 29.91 -17.89
N LEU A 91 27.85 29.57 -17.67
CA LEU A 91 28.94 30.53 -17.77
C LEU A 91 29.02 31.04 -19.22
N PRO A 92 29.23 32.35 -19.44
CA PRO A 92 29.52 32.86 -20.77
C PRO A 92 30.77 32.18 -21.30
N ASN A 93 30.66 31.61 -22.49
CA ASN A 93 31.79 31.00 -23.18
C ASN A 93 32.60 32.13 -23.83
N ASP A 94 33.46 32.80 -23.05
CA ASP A 94 34.42 33.76 -23.58
C ASP A 94 35.63 32.99 -24.12
N GLY A 95 35.52 32.52 -25.35
CA GLY A 95 36.59 31.83 -26.09
C GLY A 95 36.94 32.60 -27.36
N GLY A 96 37.54 33.78 -27.21
CA GLY A 96 38.14 34.54 -28.31
C GLY A 96 39.57 34.09 -28.64
N THR A 97 39.81 33.91 -29.94
CA THR A 97 41.05 34.09 -30.73
C THR A 97 42.34 33.36 -30.33
N THR A 98 42.87 32.57 -31.28
CA THR A 98 44.04 32.93 -32.11
C THR A 98 43.90 32.30 -33.49
#